data_AF-A0A5C8P2M9-F1
#
_entry.id   AF-A0A5C8P2M9-F1
#
_cell.length_a   1.000
_cell.length_b   1.000
_cell.length_c   1.000
_cell.angle_alpha   90.00
_cell.angle_beta   90.00
_cell.angle_gamma   90.00
#
_symmetry.space_group_name_H-M   'P 1'
#
loop_
_entity.id
_entity.type
_entity.pdbx_description
1 polymer ?
#
loop_
_entity_poly.entity_id
_entity_poly.type
_entity_poly.pdbx_seq_one_letter_code
_entity_poly.pdbx_strand_id
1 'polypeptide(L)'
;MDLTRFLHQLDNHRIDIWVSGDDLLVGMEESIALPDSTRNYIHTNRQQIKRRLLNNTFAQERNWNVANFGEVYWYQYSSSGYVFIERNNDKTVDVYRCRFDKYQKATNIKGLHENIPFAKAYQKAKSFLKWFYSKNPHLKKGKY
;
A
#
# COMPACT_ATOMS: atom_id res chain seq x y z
N MET A 1 -16.59 5.08 10.14
CA MET A 1 -15.88 3.88 9.65
C MET A 1 -14.74 4.32 8.76
N ASP A 2 -13.50 3.95 9.11
CA ASP A 2 -12.35 4.20 8.24
C ASP A 2 -12.32 3.23 7.04
N LEU A 3 -11.60 3.60 5.98
CA LEU A 3 -11.57 2.84 4.74
C LEU A 3 -10.98 1.44 4.93
N THR A 4 -9.99 1.28 5.80
CA THR A 4 -9.30 -0.01 5.99
C THR A 4 -10.22 -1.01 6.65
N ARG A 5 -10.93 -0.60 7.72
CA ARG A 5 -11.98 -1.41 8.34
C ARG A 5 -13.08 -1.75 7.35
N PHE A 6 -13.46 -0.81 6.48
CA PHE A 6 -14.42 -1.09 5.43
C PHE A 6 -13.92 -2.18 4.45
N LEU A 7 -12.66 -2.12 4.01
CA LEU A 7 -12.08 -3.12 3.11
C LEU A 7 -11.96 -4.50 3.78
N HIS A 8 -11.59 -4.55 5.07
CA HIS A 8 -11.65 -5.79 5.87
C HIS A 8 -13.06 -6.34 5.97
N GLN A 9 -14.07 -5.48 6.14
CA GLN A 9 -15.45 -5.92 6.17
C GLN A 9 -15.88 -6.53 4.84
N LEU A 10 -15.50 -5.94 3.70
CA LEU A 10 -15.79 -6.53 2.39
C LEU A 10 -15.17 -7.92 2.26
N ASP A 11 -13.88 -8.07 2.60
CA ASP A 11 -13.16 -9.33 2.56
C ASP A 11 -13.80 -10.41 3.44
N ASN A 12 -14.18 -10.07 4.67
CA ASN A 12 -14.89 -10.96 5.58
C ASN A 12 -16.25 -11.44 5.05
N HIS A 13 -16.90 -10.65 4.19
CA HIS A 13 -18.18 -10.99 3.57
C HIS A 13 -18.00 -11.55 2.15
N ARG A 14 -16.77 -11.86 1.72
CA ARG A 14 -16.45 -12.36 0.37
C ARG A 14 -16.96 -11.44 -0.74
N ILE A 15 -16.88 -10.13 -0.49
CA ILE A 15 -17.20 -9.10 -1.48
C ILE A 15 -15.88 -8.59 -2.02
N ASP A 16 -15.65 -8.84 -3.31
CA ASP A 16 -14.48 -8.34 -4.01
C ASP A 16 -14.73 -6.93 -4.54
N ILE A 17 -13.69 -6.12 -4.53
CA ILE A 17 -13.74 -4.77 -5.10
C ILE A 17 -12.44 -4.45 -5.83
N TRP A 18 -12.54 -3.99 -7.07
CA TRP A 18 -11.39 -3.66 -7.90
C TRP A 18 -11.68 -2.51 -8.85
N VAL A 19 -10.62 -1.98 -9.47
CA VAL A 19 -10.72 -0.91 -10.45
C VAL A 19 -10.42 -1.50 -11.83
N SER A 20 -11.29 -1.25 -12.80
CA SER A 20 -11.10 -1.63 -14.20
C SER A 20 -11.36 -0.40 -15.07
N GLY A 21 -10.33 0.06 -15.79
CA GLY A 21 -10.40 1.33 -16.50
C GLY A 21 -10.72 2.49 -15.54
N ASP A 22 -11.84 3.18 -15.78
CA ASP A 22 -12.32 4.25 -14.91
C ASP A 22 -13.34 3.79 -13.85
N ASP A 23 -13.76 2.52 -13.89
CA ASP A 23 -14.82 2.01 -13.05
C ASP A 23 -14.31 1.31 -11.79
N LEU A 24 -15.03 1.54 -10.70
CA LEU A 24 -14.94 0.74 -9.48
C LEU A 24 -16.01 -0.35 -9.56
N LEU A 25 -15.56 -1.60 -9.64
CA LEU A 25 -16.39 -2.79 -9.79
C LEU A 25 -16.46 -3.56 -8.47
N VAL A 26 -17.61 -4.18 -8.23
CA VAL A 26 -17.89 -4.98 -7.03
C VAL A 26 -18.33 -6.36 -7.49
N GLY A 27 -17.67 -7.40 -6.98
CA GLY A 27 -18.01 -8.80 -7.24
C GLY A 27 -18.54 -9.45 -5.97
N MET A 28 -19.64 -10.20 -6.08
CA MET A 28 -20.25 -10.92 -4.97
C MET A 28 -21.12 -12.07 -5.50
N GLU A 29 -21.46 -13.04 -4.64
CA GLU A 29 -22.39 -14.11 -4.98
C GLU A 29 -23.79 -13.54 -5.29
N GLU A 30 -24.40 -13.98 -6.41
CA GLU A 30 -25.67 -13.42 -6.94
C GLU A 30 -26.84 -13.50 -5.95
N SER A 31 -26.83 -14.47 -5.04
CA SER A 31 -27.90 -14.68 -4.05
C SER A 31 -27.84 -13.73 -2.86
N ILE A 32 -26.81 -12.91 -2.73
CA ILE A 32 -26.62 -12.00 -1.59
C ILE A 32 -26.79 -10.56 -2.09
N ALA A 33 -27.75 -9.83 -1.55
CA ALA A 33 -27.87 -8.40 -1.83
C ALA A 33 -26.77 -7.62 -1.10
N LEU A 34 -26.12 -6.68 -1.80
CA LEU A 34 -25.16 -5.79 -1.16
C LEU A 34 -25.87 -4.95 -0.08
N PRO A 35 -25.43 -4.98 1.19
CA PRO A 35 -26.06 -4.19 2.25
C PRO A 35 -26.11 -2.69 1.88
N ASP A 36 -27.23 -2.02 2.16
CA ASP A 36 -27.40 -0.61 1.80
C ASP A 36 -26.34 0.29 2.43
N SER A 37 -25.90 -0.04 3.66
CA SER A 37 -24.79 0.66 4.33
C SER A 37 -23.48 0.57 3.54
N THR A 38 -23.16 -0.62 2.99
CA THR A 38 -22.00 -0.85 2.13
C THR A 38 -22.14 -0.09 0.82
N ARG A 39 -23.30 -0.18 0.16
CA ARG A 39 -23.58 0.55 -1.09
C ARG A 39 -23.39 2.05 -0.91
N ASN A 40 -23.98 2.61 0.15
CA ASN A 40 -23.87 4.03 0.49
C ASN A 40 -22.41 4.43 0.77
N TYR A 41 -21.67 3.62 1.52
CA TYR A 41 -20.26 3.91 1.80
C TYR A 41 -19.41 3.92 0.53
N ILE A 42 -19.61 2.94 -0.37
CA ILE A 42 -18.91 2.88 -1.68
C ILE A 42 -19.24 4.13 -2.49
N HIS A 43 -20.51 4.51 -2.57
CA HIS A 43 -20.94 5.68 -3.33
C HIS A 43 -20.28 6.97 -2.80
N THR A 44 -20.36 7.22 -1.49
CA THR A 44 -19.79 8.43 -0.87
C THR A 44 -18.27 8.48 -0.95
N ASN A 45 -17.58 7.33 -0.90
CA ASN A 45 -16.11 7.26 -0.83
C ASN A 45 -15.46 6.77 -2.13
N ARG A 46 -16.21 6.73 -3.25
CA ARG A 46 -15.81 6.09 -4.51
C ARG A 46 -14.40 6.49 -4.95
N GLN A 47 -14.10 7.78 -4.97
CA GLN A 47 -12.81 8.30 -5.41
C GLN A 47 -11.67 7.92 -4.46
N GLN A 48 -11.93 7.88 -3.15
CA GLN A 48 -10.92 7.48 -2.17
C GLN A 48 -10.62 5.99 -2.27
N ILE A 49 -11.65 5.15 -2.42
CA ILE A 49 -11.52 3.70 -2.62
C ILE A 49 -10.72 3.44 -3.89
N LYS A 50 -11.15 4.01 -5.02
CA LYS A 50 -10.48 3.86 -6.30
C LYS A 50 -9.00 4.25 -6.22
N ARG A 51 -8.69 5.42 -5.63
CA ARG A 51 -7.31 5.85 -5.45
C ARG A 51 -6.49 4.88 -4.59
N ARG A 52 -7.09 4.28 -3.55
CA ARG A 52 -6.41 3.27 -2.72
C ARG A 52 -6.08 2.03 -3.54
N LEU A 53 -7.06 1.48 -4.24
CA LEU A 53 -6.89 0.27 -5.04
C LEU A 53 -5.88 0.49 -6.17
N LEU A 54 -5.93 1.65 -6.85
CA LEU A 54 -4.94 2.02 -7.87
C LEU A 54 -3.52 2.13 -7.29
N ASN A 55 -3.34 2.71 -6.10
CA ASN A 55 -2.03 2.73 -5.43
C ASN A 55 -1.52 1.32 -5.10
N ASN A 56 -2.43 0.41 -4.71
CA ASN A 56 -2.09 -0.97 -4.39
C ASN A 56 -1.63 -1.72 -5.64
N THR A 57 -2.42 -1.68 -6.72
CA THR A 57 -2.05 -2.27 -8.01
C THR A 57 -0.72 -1.69 -8.51
N PHE A 58 -0.58 -0.36 -8.47
CA PHE A 58 0.66 0.32 -8.89
C PHE A 58 1.89 -0.18 -8.12
N ALA A 59 1.76 -0.35 -6.80
CA ALA A 59 2.84 -0.85 -5.95
C ALA A 59 3.17 -2.32 -6.26
N GLN A 60 2.15 -3.18 -6.39
CA GLN A 60 2.31 -4.61 -6.70
C GLN A 60 3.00 -4.85 -8.04
N GLU A 61 2.63 -4.10 -9.08
CA GLU A 61 3.29 -4.13 -10.40
C GLU A 61 4.80 -3.81 -10.34
N ARG A 62 5.23 -3.15 -9.27
CA ARG A 62 6.61 -2.73 -9.00
C ARG A 62 7.24 -3.55 -7.87
N ASN A 63 6.73 -4.75 -7.61
CA ASN A 63 7.22 -5.68 -6.60
C ASN A 63 7.27 -5.10 -5.18
N TRP A 64 6.45 -4.10 -4.89
CA TRP A 64 6.19 -3.69 -3.51
C TRP A 64 5.11 -4.59 -2.93
N ASN A 65 5.32 -5.03 -1.70
CA ASN A 65 4.30 -5.74 -0.95
C ASN A 65 3.30 -4.74 -0.40
N VAL A 66 2.02 -5.09 -0.46
CA VAL A 66 0.91 -4.29 0.05
C VAL A 66 0.34 -5.02 1.25
N ALA A 67 0.42 -4.41 2.42
CA ALA A 67 -0.12 -4.94 3.66
C ALA A 67 -1.32 -4.11 4.12
N ASN A 68 -2.25 -4.80 4.78
CA ASN A 68 -3.44 -4.19 5.40
C ASN A 68 -4.19 -3.26 4.42
N PHE A 69 -4.53 -3.80 3.24
CA PHE A 69 -5.22 -3.07 2.16
C PHE A 69 -4.56 -1.74 1.73
N GLY A 70 -3.24 -1.64 1.87
CA GLY A 70 -2.44 -0.50 1.45
C GLY A 70 -2.26 0.57 2.52
N GLU A 71 -2.48 0.24 3.79
CA GLU A 71 -1.98 1.05 4.90
C GLU A 71 -0.45 1.05 4.94
N VAL A 72 0.16 -0.09 4.59
CA VAL A 72 1.61 -0.22 4.54
C VAL A 72 2.02 -0.81 3.20
N TYR A 73 2.99 -0.17 2.57
CA TYR A 73 3.71 -0.69 1.40
C TYR A 73 5.16 -0.93 1.81
N TRP A 74 5.75 -2.05 1.45
CA TRP A 74 7.14 -2.32 1.79
C TRP A 74 7.92 -3.01 0.68
N TYR A 75 9.22 -2.71 0.63
CA TYR A 75 10.15 -3.30 -0.32
C TYR A 75 11.44 -3.69 0.39
N GLN A 76 11.85 -4.95 0.21
CA GLN A 76 13.08 -5.50 0.75
C GLN A 76 14.24 -5.23 -0.23
N TYR A 77 15.18 -4.37 0.14
CA TYR A 77 16.32 -3.99 -0.70
C TYR A 77 17.63 -4.70 -0.33
N SER A 78 17.65 -5.42 0.80
CA SER A 78 18.73 -6.33 1.19
C SER A 78 18.18 -7.43 2.10
N SER A 79 19.00 -8.44 2.44
CA SER A 79 18.57 -9.57 3.30
C SER A 79 17.88 -9.15 4.61
N SER A 80 18.27 -8.02 5.18
CA SER A 80 17.67 -7.45 6.39
C SER A 80 17.08 -6.06 6.20
N GLY A 81 17.24 -5.41 5.04
CA GLY A 81 16.94 -3.99 4.84
C GLY A 81 15.64 -3.76 4.09
N TYR A 82 14.79 -2.90 4.65
CA TYR A 82 13.46 -2.63 4.13
C TYR A 82 13.18 -1.13 4.07
N VAL A 83 12.46 -0.71 3.03
CA VAL A 83 11.87 0.62 2.93
C VAL A 83 10.36 0.48 2.97
N PHE A 84 9.72 1.39 3.69
CA PHE A 84 8.29 1.42 3.95
C PHE A 84 7.69 2.73 3.45
N ILE A 85 6.44 2.63 2.99
CA ILE A 85 5.53 3.76 2.82
C ILE A 85 4.32 3.42 3.68
N GLU A 86 4.09 4.19 4.73
CA GLU A 86 3.03 3.92 5.71
C GLU A 86 2.04 5.07 5.77
N ARG A 87 0.76 4.77 5.87
CA ARG A 87 -0.30 5.76 5.76
C ARG A 87 -0.68 6.33 7.12
N ASN A 88 -0.86 7.64 7.13
CA ASN A 88 -1.33 8.41 8.26
C ASN A 88 -2.87 8.53 8.24
N ASN A 89 -3.44 8.90 9.39
CA ASN A 89 -4.88 9.08 9.55
C ASN A 89 -5.47 10.14 8.60
N ASP A 90 -4.68 11.14 8.20
CA ASP A 90 -5.06 12.22 7.28
C ASP A 90 -4.92 11.83 5.79
N LYS A 91 -4.61 10.56 5.50
CA LYS A 91 -4.39 9.95 4.18
C LYS A 91 -3.05 10.33 3.52
N THR A 92 -2.24 11.18 4.14
CA THR A 92 -0.82 11.32 3.76
C THR A 92 -0.06 10.05 4.12
N VAL A 93 1.20 9.95 3.70
CA VAL A 93 2.05 8.81 4.01
C VAL A 93 3.43 9.29 4.44
N ASP A 94 4.05 8.46 5.27
CA ASP A 94 5.44 8.57 5.71
C ASP A 94 6.28 7.56 4.94
N VAL A 95 7.56 7.91 4.74
CA VAL A 95 8.56 7.04 4.13
C VAL A 95 9.67 6.87 5.12
N TYR A 96 9.98 5.63 5.47
CA TYR A 96 11.10 5.30 6.35
C TYR A 96 11.77 4.02 5.90
N ARG A 97 12.96 3.78 6.43
CA ARG A 97 13.66 2.51 6.26
C ARG A 97 14.00 1.93 7.62
N CYS A 98 14.11 0.61 7.68
CA CYS A 98 14.63 -0.07 8.85
C CYS A 98 15.43 -1.30 8.43
N ARG A 99 16.02 -1.96 9.43
CA ARG A 99 16.56 -3.30 9.30
C ARG A 99 15.85 -4.24 10.27
N PHE A 100 15.73 -5.51 9.90
CA PHE A 100 15.32 -6.55 10.85
C PHE A 100 16.53 -7.38 11.27
N ASP A 101 16.63 -7.64 12.56
CA ASP A 101 17.63 -8.58 13.09
C ASP A 101 17.20 -10.04 12.88
N LYS A 102 18.02 -10.99 13.37
CA LYS A 102 17.74 -12.43 13.25
C LYS A 102 16.48 -12.88 14.00
N TYR A 103 15.94 -12.06 14.89
CA TYR A 103 14.71 -12.31 15.65
C TYR A 103 13.52 -11.53 15.08
N GLN A 104 13.63 -10.99 13.86
CA GLN A 104 12.59 -10.17 13.22
C GLN A 104 12.24 -8.91 14.03
N LYS A 105 13.18 -8.40 14.84
CA LYS A 105 13.00 -7.13 15.52
C LYS A 105 13.50 -5.99 14.65
N ALA A 106 12.68 -4.95 14.49
CA ALA A 106 13.05 -3.75 13.78
C ALA A 106 14.18 -3.00 14.52
N THR A 107 15.19 -2.60 13.77
CA THR A 107 16.38 -1.87 14.21
C THR A 107 16.72 -0.78 13.20
N ASN A 108 17.49 0.23 13.62
CA ASN A 108 17.98 1.29 12.73
C ASN A 108 16.87 1.95 11.88
N ILE A 109 15.73 2.22 12.52
CA ILE A 109 14.59 2.90 11.89
C ILE A 109 15.00 4.34 11.61
N LYS A 110 14.85 4.77 10.36
CA LYS A 110 15.17 6.12 9.92
C LYS A 110 14.06 6.66 9.02
N GLY A 111 13.41 7.72 9.48
CA GLY A 111 12.52 8.52 8.65
C GLY A 111 13.28 9.12 7.47
N LEU A 112 12.66 9.08 6.30
CA LEU A 112 13.14 9.72 5.08
C LEU A 112 12.31 10.96 4.77
N HIS A 113 10.97 10.83 4.83
CA HIS A 113 10.02 11.91 4.63
C HIS A 113 8.71 11.61 5.35
N GLU A 114 7.98 12.65 5.75
CA GLU A 114 6.75 12.52 6.51
C GLU A 114 5.64 13.38 5.90
N ASN A 115 4.39 12.97 6.11
CA ASN A 115 3.17 13.68 5.75
C ASN A 115 3.11 14.14 4.28
N ILE A 116 3.46 13.25 3.34
CA ILE A 116 3.44 13.55 1.91
C ILE A 116 2.42 12.70 1.14
N PRO A 117 1.98 13.13 -0.06
CA PRO A 117 1.14 12.29 -0.91
C PRO A 117 1.85 11.01 -1.37
N PHE A 118 1.10 9.92 -1.54
CA PHE A 118 1.62 8.60 -1.95
C PHE A 118 2.52 8.66 -3.20
N ALA A 119 2.11 9.38 -4.25
CA ALA A 119 2.92 9.51 -5.46
C ALA A 119 4.31 10.10 -5.18
N LYS A 120 4.39 11.12 -4.33
CA LYS A 120 5.66 11.74 -3.91
C LYS A 120 6.47 10.78 -3.04
N ALA A 121 5.82 10.09 -2.11
CA ALA A 121 6.44 9.11 -1.24
C ALA A 121 7.10 7.97 -2.03
N TYR A 122 6.39 7.44 -3.02
CA TYR A 122 6.94 6.43 -3.92
C TYR A 122 8.17 6.94 -4.67
N GLN A 123 8.15 8.18 -5.21
CA GLN A 123 9.34 8.75 -5.85
C GLN A 123 10.52 8.92 -4.89
N LYS A 124 10.26 9.28 -3.63
CA LYS A 124 11.29 9.37 -2.59
C LYS A 124 11.90 8.02 -2.25
N ALA A 125 11.06 7.00 -2.05
CA ALA A 125 11.53 5.63 -1.83
C ALA A 125 12.32 5.10 -3.03
N LYS A 126 11.84 5.32 -4.26
CA LYS A 126 12.54 4.97 -5.50
C LYS A 126 13.91 5.64 -5.61
N SER A 127 14.00 6.92 -5.23
CA SER A 127 15.26 7.67 -5.24
C SER A 127 16.25 7.11 -4.23
N PHE A 128 15.78 6.78 -3.02
CA PHE A 128 16.57 6.08 -2.02
C PHE A 128 17.08 4.73 -2.54
N LEU A 129 16.22 3.90 -3.12
CA LEU A 129 16.62 2.60 -3.69
C LEU A 129 17.66 2.76 -4.80
N LYS A 130 17.47 3.73 -5.71
CA LYS A 130 18.45 4.04 -6.76
C LYS A 130 19.82 4.42 -6.19
N TRP A 131 19.84 5.28 -5.17
CA TRP A 131 21.08 5.63 -4.47
C TRP A 131 21.69 4.42 -3.74
N PHE A 132 20.87 3.61 -3.06
CA PHE A 132 21.34 2.45 -2.32
C PHE A 132 22.03 1.45 -3.25
N TYR A 133 21.40 1.10 -4.37
CA TYR A 133 21.98 0.17 -5.34
C TYR A 133 23.14 0.77 -6.14
N SER A 134 23.28 2.10 -6.26
CA SER A 134 24.48 2.69 -6.86
C SER A 134 25.69 2.58 -5.93
N LYS A 135 25.46 2.56 -4.62
CA LYS A 135 26.50 2.32 -3.61
C LYS A 135 26.77 0.83 -3.35
N ASN A 136 25.87 -0.07 -3.78
CA ASN A 136 25.98 -1.51 -3.57
C ASN A 136 25.74 -2.28 -4.89
N PRO A 137 26.66 -2.17 -5.88
CA PRO A 137 26.45 -2.71 -7.23
C PRO A 137 26.39 -4.23 -7.29
N HIS A 138 26.86 -4.93 -6.26
CA HIS A 138 26.81 -6.39 -6.15
C HIS A 138 25.41 -6.92 -5.79
N LEU A 139 24.48 -6.05 -5.35
CA LEU A 139 23.12 -6.45 -5.02
C LEU A 139 22.23 -6.44 -6.27
N LYS A 140 21.40 -7.49 -6.42
CA LYS A 140 20.44 -7.59 -7.52
C LYS A 140 19.37 -6.52 -7.39
N LYS A 141 19.21 -5.69 -8.43
CA LYS A 141 18.14 -4.69 -8.50
C LYS A 141 16.84 -5.38 -8.91
N GLY A 142 15.77 -5.22 -8.11
CA GLY A 142 14.42 -5.53 -8.58
C GLY A 142 13.86 -4.39 -9.45
N LYS A 143 12.73 -4.61 -10.12
CA LYS A 143 11.91 -3.51 -10.64
C LYS A 143 11.18 -2.90 -9.46
N TYR A 144 11.35 -1.60 -9.22
CA TYR A 144 10.77 -0.87 -8.10
C TYR A 144 10.31 0.52 -8.50
#